data_AF-A0A317ES70-F1
#
_entry.id   AF-A0A317ES70-F1
#
_cell.length_a   1.000
_cell.length_b   1.000
_cell.length_c   1.000
_cell.angle_alpha   90.00
_cell.angle_beta   90.00
_cell.angle_gamma   90.00
#
_symmetry.space_group_name_H-M   'P 1'
#
loop_
_entity.id
_entity.type
_entity.pdbx_description
1 polymer ?
#
loop_
_entity_poly.entity_id
_entity_poly.type
_entity_poly.pdbx_seq_one_letter_code
_entity_poly.pdbx_strand_id
1 'polypeptide(L)'
;MNIISNLQTKLHILKAYHGDCLLIRTFNLDEQPFTILIDGGPSTTFNFALRNALKDDCVIDLMILTHIDSDHIGGLISFAENSRFAEMDIKKIWVNCANLVPIGPNGELITYGQGVVLEKWLIDRNVPKHIFSERVTTNMRNECSNGICFEILSPTPAILNAVTENWPELSQEYKDKMAALPITNDAPSQIKKGTMTDLAKIAFRASSSVSSDLFNAMSIAFVLRTPDLSILLLADSRPEVIKESLVALGYNETHNRLKVDYVKVSHHGSKNNTSIEVLDMVESYNFIFSTNGGSGRSKHPDRETIARLLYHPKRDLNKRIKLYFNYPLSEITATSGLLFTAEELKMANAEYFDDICLVP
;
A
#
# COMPACT_ATOMS: atom_id res chain seq x y z
N MET A 1 -17.69 38.31 -2.77
CA MET A 1 -16.93 37.77 -1.62
C MET A 1 -16.44 36.40 -2.04
N ASN A 2 -15.16 36.29 -2.43
CA ASN A 2 -14.54 35.00 -2.74
C ASN A 2 -14.37 34.25 -1.43
N ILE A 3 -15.24 33.28 -1.18
CA ILE A 3 -14.94 32.20 -0.24
C ILE A 3 -13.87 31.39 -0.98
N ILE A 4 -12.61 31.61 -0.66
CA ILE A 4 -11.53 30.71 -1.07
C ILE A 4 -11.89 29.38 -0.42
N SER A 5 -12.38 28.43 -1.22
CA SER A 5 -12.51 27.04 -0.81
C SER A 5 -11.10 26.58 -0.43
N ASN A 6 -10.86 26.30 0.85
CA ASN A 6 -9.58 25.73 1.29
C ASN A 6 -9.59 24.23 0.94
N LEU A 7 -9.54 23.94 -0.36
CA LEU A 7 -9.48 22.57 -0.87
C LEU A 7 -8.12 21.99 -0.48
N GLN A 8 -8.17 20.81 0.10
CA GLN A 8 -6.99 20.10 0.54
C GLN A 8 -7.22 18.61 0.35
N THR A 9 -6.20 17.93 -0.17
CA THR A 9 -6.15 16.48 -0.19
C THR A 9 -6.18 15.95 1.25
N LYS A 10 -6.92 14.88 1.48
CA LYS A 10 -7.05 14.24 2.79
C LYS A 10 -6.77 12.76 2.63
N LEU A 11 -5.75 12.29 3.32
CA LEU A 11 -5.39 10.88 3.38
C LEU A 11 -5.96 10.27 4.66
N HIS A 12 -7.06 9.52 4.55
CA HIS A 12 -7.57 8.72 5.67
C HIS A 12 -6.91 7.35 5.67
N ILE A 13 -6.13 7.04 6.70
CA ILE A 13 -5.58 5.72 6.96
C ILE A 13 -6.48 5.03 7.99
N LEU A 14 -7.40 4.19 7.51
CA LEU A 14 -8.40 3.58 8.37
C LEU A 14 -7.77 2.51 9.27
N LYS A 15 -8.40 2.29 10.43
CA LYS A 15 -8.02 1.24 11.39
C LYS A 15 -8.41 -0.14 10.85
N ALA A 16 -7.51 -0.72 10.07
CA ALA A 16 -7.67 -2.01 9.38
C ALA A 16 -6.87 -3.16 10.04
N TYR A 17 -6.69 -3.11 11.36
CA TYR A 17 -5.87 -4.04 12.14
C TYR A 17 -4.45 -4.15 11.58
N HIS A 18 -4.08 -5.33 11.09
CA HIS A 18 -2.77 -5.62 10.52
C HIS A 18 -2.68 -5.34 9.02
N GLY A 19 -3.76 -4.84 8.40
CA GLY A 19 -3.86 -4.62 6.97
C GLY A 19 -3.91 -3.16 6.55
N ASP A 20 -4.16 -2.95 5.25
CA ASP A 20 -4.27 -1.63 4.64
C ASP A 20 -5.71 -1.32 4.22
N CYS A 21 -6.15 -0.10 4.53
CA CYS A 21 -7.38 0.46 4.02
C CYS A 21 -7.25 1.99 4.04
N LEU A 22 -7.09 2.60 2.87
CA LEU A 22 -6.88 4.03 2.72
C LEU A 22 -8.01 4.65 1.90
N LEU A 23 -8.44 5.84 2.32
CA LEU A 23 -9.43 6.63 1.59
C LEU A 23 -8.85 8.03 1.36
N ILE A 24 -8.52 8.32 0.11
CA ILE A 24 -7.96 9.60 -0.31
C ILE A 24 -9.08 10.44 -0.90
N ARG A 25 -9.34 11.60 -0.32
CA ARG A 25 -10.24 12.60 -0.90
C ARG A 25 -9.40 13.77 -1.38
N THR A 26 -9.44 14.05 -2.66
CA THR A 26 -8.68 15.14 -3.29
C THR A 26 -9.59 15.90 -4.25
N PHE A 27 -9.00 16.76 -5.07
CA PHE A 27 -9.66 17.55 -6.07
C PHE A 27 -8.80 17.61 -7.33
N ASN A 28 -9.44 17.86 -8.47
CA ASN A 28 -8.74 18.09 -9.73
C ASN A 28 -8.44 19.59 -9.94
N LEU A 29 -7.81 19.96 -11.07
CA LEU A 29 -7.49 21.37 -11.36
C LEU A 29 -8.73 22.26 -11.55
N ASP A 30 -9.89 21.67 -11.86
CA ASP A 30 -11.18 22.36 -11.93
C ASP A 30 -11.91 22.37 -10.58
N GLU A 31 -11.21 22.08 -9.48
CA GLU A 31 -11.73 22.05 -8.11
C GLU A 31 -12.84 21.00 -7.86
N GLN A 32 -13.02 20.04 -8.76
CA GLN A 32 -14.01 18.97 -8.59
C GLN A 32 -13.46 17.88 -7.68
N PRO A 33 -14.27 17.34 -6.75
CA PRO A 33 -13.84 16.30 -5.83
C PRO A 33 -13.47 15.01 -6.56
N PHE A 34 -12.50 14.30 -6.00
CA PHE A 34 -12.06 12.99 -6.50
C PHE A 34 -11.75 12.07 -5.32
N THR A 35 -12.41 10.91 -5.26
CA THR A 35 -12.32 9.94 -4.16
C THR A 35 -11.63 8.66 -4.62
N ILE A 36 -10.54 8.30 -3.93
CA ILE A 36 -9.77 7.08 -4.17
C ILE A 36 -9.90 6.16 -2.95
N LEU A 37 -10.42 4.96 -3.14
CA LEU A 37 -10.40 3.89 -2.15
C LEU A 37 -9.27 2.92 -2.48
N ILE A 38 -8.37 2.67 -1.53
CA ILE A 38 -7.25 1.75 -1.69
C ILE A 38 -7.34 0.67 -0.62
N ASP A 39 -7.48 -0.58 -1.05
CA ASP A 39 -7.66 -1.77 -0.22
C ASP A 39 -8.84 -1.65 0.77
N GLY A 40 -9.14 -2.77 1.43
CA GLY A 40 -10.29 -2.91 2.33
C GLY A 40 -9.90 -3.38 3.73
N GLY A 41 -8.65 -3.73 3.98
CA GLY A 41 -8.25 -4.39 5.22
C GLY A 41 -8.71 -5.86 5.28
N PRO A 42 -8.55 -6.50 6.45
CA PRO A 42 -9.24 -7.75 6.79
C PRO A 42 -10.77 -7.62 6.68
N SER A 43 -11.48 -8.74 6.57
CA SER A 43 -12.94 -8.78 6.35
C SER A 43 -13.76 -7.96 7.36
N THR A 44 -13.32 -7.91 8.62
CA THR A 44 -14.00 -7.15 9.68
C THR A 44 -13.92 -5.63 9.47
N THR A 45 -12.90 -5.13 8.77
CA THR A 45 -12.62 -3.70 8.56
C THR A 45 -13.80 -2.96 7.92
N PHE A 46 -14.54 -3.61 7.02
CA PHE A 46 -15.70 -2.99 6.41
C PHE A 46 -16.71 -2.50 7.45
N ASN A 47 -17.07 -3.38 8.39
CA ASN A 47 -18.09 -3.09 9.38
C ASN A 47 -17.60 -2.10 10.46
N PHE A 48 -16.32 -2.14 10.81
CA PHE A 48 -15.77 -1.31 11.89
C PHE A 48 -15.28 0.07 11.47
N ALA A 49 -14.75 0.21 10.25
CA ALA A 49 -14.12 1.44 9.81
C ALA A 49 -14.64 1.94 8.46
N LEU A 50 -14.54 1.12 7.40
CA LEU A 50 -14.77 1.58 6.03
C LEU A 50 -16.22 1.99 5.77
N ARG A 51 -17.21 1.26 6.29
CA ARG A 51 -18.64 1.62 6.14
C ARG A 51 -18.93 3.02 6.67
N ASN A 52 -18.41 3.34 7.85
CA ASN A 52 -18.59 4.67 8.44
C ASN A 52 -17.78 5.73 7.69
N ALA A 53 -16.59 5.38 7.20
CA ALA A 53 -15.77 6.28 6.41
C ALA A 53 -16.42 6.66 5.07
N LEU A 54 -17.20 5.75 4.46
CA LEU A 54 -17.94 5.92 3.19
C LEU A 54 -19.40 6.37 3.38
N LYS A 55 -19.81 6.74 4.59
CA LYS A 55 -21.22 7.02 4.90
C LYS A 55 -21.79 8.20 4.09
N ASP A 56 -20.95 9.21 3.85
CA ASP A 56 -21.33 10.47 3.18
C ASP A 56 -20.91 10.48 1.70
N ASP A 57 -20.14 9.49 1.24
CA ASP A 57 -19.72 9.39 -0.15
C ASP A 57 -20.75 8.59 -0.96
N CYS A 58 -21.11 9.08 -2.14
CA CYS A 58 -21.92 8.34 -3.11
C CYS A 58 -21.13 7.97 -4.37
N VAL A 59 -19.89 8.45 -4.49
CA VAL A 59 -19.03 8.26 -5.65
C VAL A 59 -17.64 7.82 -5.18
N ILE A 60 -17.10 6.79 -5.84
CA ILE A 60 -15.69 6.41 -5.76
C ILE A 60 -15.13 6.50 -7.18
N ASP A 61 -14.32 7.52 -7.44
CA ASP A 61 -13.73 7.74 -8.76
C ASP A 61 -12.73 6.64 -9.12
N LEU A 62 -12.00 6.14 -8.11
CA LEU A 62 -11.05 5.05 -8.30
C LEU A 62 -11.01 4.12 -7.08
N MET A 63 -11.30 2.85 -7.28
CA MET A 63 -11.06 1.79 -6.30
C MET A 63 -9.84 0.97 -6.72
N ILE A 64 -8.88 0.78 -5.82
CA ILE A 64 -7.63 0.07 -6.08
C ILE A 64 -7.50 -1.10 -5.10
N LEU A 65 -7.36 -2.32 -5.60
CA LEU A 65 -6.86 -3.46 -4.84
C LEU A 65 -5.38 -3.63 -5.14
N THR A 66 -4.52 -3.26 -4.19
CA THR A 66 -3.07 -3.26 -4.39
C THR A 66 -2.47 -4.64 -4.26
N HIS A 67 -3.01 -5.48 -3.37
CA HIS A 67 -2.52 -6.82 -3.06
C HIS A 67 -3.68 -7.78 -2.77
N ILE A 68 -3.52 -9.08 -3.01
CA ILE A 68 -4.62 -10.06 -2.92
C ILE A 68 -4.74 -10.75 -1.56
N ASP A 69 -3.81 -10.52 -0.63
CA ASP A 69 -3.84 -11.13 0.69
C ASP A 69 -5.04 -10.62 1.51
N SER A 70 -5.45 -11.43 2.48
CA SER A 70 -6.72 -11.27 3.21
C SER A 70 -6.82 -9.95 3.96
N ASP A 71 -5.68 -9.40 4.39
CA ASP A 71 -5.52 -8.14 5.07
C ASP A 71 -5.53 -6.92 4.14
N HIS A 72 -5.66 -7.12 2.83
CA HIS A 72 -5.97 -6.07 1.85
C HIS A 72 -7.36 -6.28 1.24
N ILE A 73 -7.67 -7.50 0.78
CA ILE A 73 -8.88 -7.77 -0.01
C ILE A 73 -10.14 -7.98 0.84
N GLY A 74 -10.00 -8.45 2.08
CA GLY A 74 -11.10 -9.00 2.87
C GLY A 74 -12.25 -8.01 3.08
N GLY A 75 -11.94 -6.76 3.41
CA GLY A 75 -12.94 -5.72 3.61
C GLY A 75 -13.57 -5.23 2.30
N LEU A 76 -12.89 -5.32 1.16
CA LEU A 76 -13.50 -5.04 -0.15
C LEU A 76 -14.49 -6.13 -0.53
N ILE A 77 -14.21 -7.40 -0.21
CA ILE A 77 -15.19 -8.49 -0.35
C ILE A 77 -16.43 -8.20 0.49
N SER A 78 -16.23 -7.86 1.77
CA SER A 78 -17.32 -7.55 2.70
C SER A 78 -18.12 -6.31 2.27
N PHE A 79 -17.45 -5.33 1.65
CA PHE A 79 -18.09 -4.18 1.03
C PHE A 79 -18.94 -4.60 -0.18
N ALA A 80 -18.38 -5.36 -1.12
CA ALA A 80 -19.08 -5.84 -2.32
C ALA A 80 -20.31 -6.71 -1.99
N GLU A 81 -20.24 -7.50 -0.92
CA GLU A 81 -21.36 -8.28 -0.41
C GLU A 81 -22.51 -7.42 0.12
N ASN A 82 -22.20 -6.24 0.66
CA ASN A 82 -23.17 -5.35 1.27
C ASN A 82 -24.04 -4.60 0.25
N SER A 83 -25.27 -4.23 0.65
CA SER A 83 -26.15 -3.41 -0.20
C SER A 83 -25.57 -2.04 -0.53
N ARG A 84 -24.72 -1.50 0.36
CA ARG A 84 -24.04 -0.21 0.17
C ARG A 84 -23.20 -0.15 -1.11
N PHE A 85 -22.68 -1.28 -1.57
CA PHE A 85 -21.93 -1.33 -2.82
C PHE A 85 -22.79 -0.96 -4.03
N ALA A 86 -24.05 -1.41 -4.06
CA ALA A 86 -24.98 -1.11 -5.16
C ALA A 86 -25.47 0.35 -5.15
N GLU A 87 -25.34 1.04 -4.02
CA GLU A 87 -25.65 2.47 -3.88
C GLU A 87 -24.48 3.37 -4.28
N MET A 88 -23.27 2.80 -4.42
CA MET A 88 -22.05 3.53 -4.72
C MET A 88 -21.80 3.60 -6.23
N ASP A 89 -21.55 4.80 -6.73
CA ASP A 89 -21.17 5.02 -8.11
C ASP A 89 -19.63 4.89 -8.25
N ILE A 90 -19.17 3.67 -8.56
CA ILE A 90 -17.74 3.37 -8.73
C ILE A 90 -17.35 3.58 -10.20
N LYS A 91 -16.49 4.56 -10.47
CA LYS A 91 -16.14 4.96 -11.85
C LYS A 91 -15.07 4.08 -12.48
N LYS A 92 -14.06 3.68 -11.69
CA LYS A 92 -12.93 2.88 -12.16
C LYS A 92 -12.42 1.94 -11.07
N ILE A 93 -11.99 0.74 -11.48
CA ILE A 93 -11.42 -0.28 -10.60
C ILE A 93 -10.06 -0.72 -11.14
N TRP A 94 -9.04 -0.62 -10.29
CA TRP A 94 -7.69 -1.14 -10.53
C TRP A 94 -7.49 -2.39 -9.71
N VAL A 95 -7.29 -3.50 -10.40
CA VAL A 95 -7.04 -4.79 -9.76
C VAL A 95 -6.20 -5.64 -10.68
N ASN A 96 -5.11 -6.20 -10.15
CA ASN A 96 -4.31 -7.19 -10.82
C ASN A 96 -4.64 -8.57 -10.23
N CYS A 97 -5.86 -9.06 -10.46
CA CYS A 97 -6.23 -10.44 -10.12
C CYS A 97 -5.87 -11.33 -11.30
N ALA A 98 -5.32 -12.51 -11.06
CA ALA A 98 -4.80 -13.37 -12.12
C ALA A 98 -5.87 -13.93 -13.10
N ASN A 99 -7.15 -13.95 -12.74
CA ASN A 99 -8.26 -14.23 -13.67
C ASN A 99 -8.78 -12.98 -14.39
N LEU A 100 -8.47 -11.80 -13.85
CA LEU A 100 -8.68 -10.49 -14.45
C LEU A 100 -7.35 -10.01 -15.03
N VAL A 101 -6.79 -10.80 -15.96
CA VAL A 101 -6.19 -10.20 -17.15
C VAL A 101 -7.39 -9.74 -17.97
N PRO A 102 -7.91 -8.53 -17.73
CA PRO A 102 -9.27 -8.06 -18.00
C PRO A 102 -9.60 -8.09 -19.49
N ILE A 103 -8.56 -8.14 -20.31
CA ILE A 103 -8.59 -8.21 -21.75
C ILE A 103 -7.36 -9.04 -22.13
N GLY A 104 -7.54 -10.29 -22.58
CA GLY A 104 -6.53 -10.92 -23.44
C GLY A 104 -6.28 -10.03 -24.67
N PRO A 105 -5.25 -10.24 -25.51
CA PRO A 105 -4.95 -9.34 -26.63
C PRO A 105 -6.13 -8.98 -27.55
N ASN A 106 -7.23 -9.76 -27.49
CA ASN A 106 -8.45 -9.64 -28.29
C ASN A 106 -9.72 -9.23 -27.51
N GLY A 107 -9.66 -8.79 -26.25
CA GLY A 107 -10.87 -8.34 -25.52
C GLY A 107 -11.60 -9.40 -24.69
N GLU A 108 -11.15 -10.66 -24.70
CA GLU A 108 -11.82 -11.76 -24.00
C GLU A 108 -11.31 -11.93 -22.56
N LEU A 109 -12.25 -12.09 -21.62
CA LEU A 109 -11.94 -12.48 -20.24
C LEU A 109 -11.49 -13.95 -20.23
N ILE A 110 -10.27 -14.20 -19.77
CA ILE A 110 -9.83 -15.56 -19.50
C ILE A 110 -10.28 -15.91 -18.08
N THR A 111 -11.55 -16.32 -17.95
CA THR A 111 -12.03 -16.90 -16.70
C THR A 111 -11.49 -18.33 -16.60
N TYR A 112 -10.40 -18.53 -15.86
CA TYR A 112 -10.17 -19.86 -15.28
C TYR A 112 -11.36 -20.14 -14.36
N GLY A 113 -12.01 -21.30 -14.48
CA GLY A 113 -13.27 -21.64 -13.79
C GLY A 113 -13.22 -21.73 -12.26
N GLN A 114 -12.33 -20.96 -11.62
CA GLN A 114 -12.02 -20.89 -10.20
C GLN A 114 -11.80 -19.42 -9.80
N GLY A 115 -12.80 -18.56 -10.07
CA GLY A 115 -12.78 -17.14 -9.72
C GLY A 115 -12.37 -16.89 -8.27
N VAL A 116 -11.61 -15.82 -8.02
CA VAL A 116 -11.33 -15.34 -6.64
C VAL A 116 -12.63 -14.77 -6.04
N VAL A 117 -12.78 -14.78 -4.71
CA VAL A 117 -14.04 -14.40 -4.03
C VAL A 117 -14.53 -13.00 -4.42
N LEU A 118 -13.65 -11.99 -4.46
CA LEU A 118 -14.02 -10.62 -4.86
C LEU A 118 -14.49 -10.55 -6.32
N GLU A 119 -13.75 -11.19 -7.23
CA GLU A 119 -14.10 -11.28 -8.65
C GLU A 119 -15.49 -11.89 -8.84
N LYS A 120 -15.76 -13.02 -8.18
CA LYS A 120 -17.07 -13.67 -8.23
C LYS A 120 -18.17 -12.71 -7.79
N TRP A 121 -17.96 -11.98 -6.70
CA TRP A 121 -18.95 -11.00 -6.23
C TRP A 121 -19.18 -9.85 -7.21
N LEU A 122 -18.11 -9.33 -7.82
CA LEU A 122 -18.22 -8.26 -8.83
C LEU A 122 -18.98 -8.75 -10.08
N ILE A 123 -18.74 -10.00 -10.50
CA ILE A 123 -19.48 -10.63 -11.60
C ILE A 123 -20.95 -10.86 -11.21
N ASP A 124 -21.21 -11.44 -10.04
CA ASP A 124 -22.56 -11.76 -9.56
C ASP A 124 -23.43 -10.48 -9.41
N ARG A 125 -22.80 -9.32 -9.21
CA ARG A 125 -23.44 -8.00 -9.15
C ARG A 125 -23.53 -7.28 -10.51
N ASN A 126 -23.13 -7.92 -11.60
CA ASN A 126 -23.10 -7.34 -12.95
C ASN A 126 -22.34 -6.01 -13.01
N VAL A 127 -21.22 -5.89 -12.28
CA VAL A 127 -20.37 -4.69 -12.34
C VAL A 127 -19.91 -4.49 -13.79
N PRO A 128 -20.12 -3.31 -14.39
CA PRO A 128 -19.84 -3.11 -15.81
C PRO A 128 -18.35 -3.31 -16.13
N LYS A 129 -18.04 -4.22 -17.05
CA LYS A 129 -16.65 -4.61 -17.38
C LYS A 129 -15.73 -3.44 -17.77
N HIS A 130 -16.29 -2.40 -18.38
CA HIS A 130 -15.52 -1.24 -18.86
C HIS A 130 -14.96 -0.36 -17.73
N ILE A 131 -15.43 -0.50 -16.49
CA ILE A 131 -14.86 0.26 -15.36
C ILE A 131 -13.57 -0.39 -14.84
N PHE A 132 -13.28 -1.63 -15.20
CA PHE A 132 -12.03 -2.28 -14.85
C PHE A 132 -10.92 -1.80 -15.78
N SER A 133 -9.77 -1.40 -15.23
CA SER A 133 -8.56 -1.18 -16.02
C SER A 133 -8.12 -2.46 -16.71
N GLU A 134 -7.48 -2.36 -17.89
CA GLU A 134 -6.90 -3.51 -18.57
C GLU A 134 -5.70 -4.10 -17.81
N ARG A 135 -4.54 -3.47 -17.68
CA ARG A 135 -3.47 -4.05 -16.84
C ARG A 135 -2.69 -2.97 -16.15
N VAL A 136 -2.84 -2.86 -14.83
CA VAL A 136 -2.10 -1.85 -14.06
C VAL A 136 -0.65 -2.32 -13.94
N THR A 137 0.21 -1.75 -14.78
CA THR A 137 1.63 -2.08 -14.84
C THR A 137 2.45 -0.82 -15.06
N THR A 138 3.77 -0.95 -15.00
CA THR A 138 4.70 0.10 -15.42
C THR A 138 4.62 0.46 -16.92
N ASN A 139 3.74 -0.14 -17.73
CA ASN A 139 3.39 0.42 -19.04
C ASN A 139 2.43 1.62 -18.92
N MET A 140 1.64 1.71 -17.85
CA MET A 140 0.75 2.83 -17.52
C MET A 140 1.48 3.92 -16.72
N ARG A 141 2.79 4.09 -16.96
CA ARG A 141 3.73 4.84 -16.11
C ARG A 141 3.34 6.29 -15.80
N ASN A 142 2.40 6.90 -16.53
CA ASN A 142 1.96 8.28 -16.33
C ASN A 142 0.46 8.44 -16.66
N GLU A 143 -0.42 7.80 -15.88
CA GLU A 143 -1.85 8.07 -16.02
C GLU A 143 -2.19 9.38 -15.32
N CYS A 144 -2.43 10.43 -16.10
CA CYS A 144 -2.78 11.76 -15.60
C CYS A 144 -4.14 12.18 -16.13
N SER A 145 -5.03 12.58 -15.22
CA SER A 145 -6.32 13.18 -15.54
C SER A 145 -6.52 14.43 -14.72
N ASN A 146 -6.56 15.58 -15.39
CA ASN A 146 -6.87 16.89 -14.80
C ASN A 146 -6.13 17.23 -13.49
N GLY A 147 -4.80 17.00 -13.45
CA GLY A 147 -3.96 17.29 -12.27
C GLY A 147 -3.89 16.19 -11.21
N ILE A 148 -4.58 15.07 -11.41
CA ILE A 148 -4.41 13.85 -10.62
C ILE A 148 -3.62 12.87 -11.47
N CYS A 149 -2.41 12.55 -11.02
CA CYS A 149 -1.42 11.78 -11.77
C CYS A 149 -0.95 10.58 -10.97
N PHE A 150 -0.87 9.44 -11.64
CA PHE A 150 -0.37 8.18 -11.11
C PHE A 150 0.87 7.75 -11.89
N GLU A 151 1.99 7.63 -11.18
CA GLU A 151 3.25 7.10 -11.72
C GLU A 151 3.45 5.68 -11.22
N ILE A 152 3.07 4.68 -12.03
CA ILE A 152 3.10 3.26 -11.63
C ILE A 152 4.55 2.77 -11.55
N LEU A 153 4.93 2.26 -10.37
CA LEU A 153 6.25 1.70 -10.06
C LEU A 153 6.23 0.17 -10.01
N SER A 154 5.08 -0.45 -9.75
CA SER A 154 4.92 -1.90 -9.72
C SER A 154 3.47 -2.28 -10.01
N PRO A 155 3.21 -3.43 -10.64
CA PRO A 155 4.17 -4.39 -11.18
C PRO A 155 4.68 -4.07 -12.58
N THR A 156 5.75 -4.74 -12.99
CA THR A 156 6.16 -4.75 -14.41
C THR A 156 5.25 -5.68 -15.23
N PRO A 157 5.12 -5.47 -16.54
CA PRO A 157 4.38 -6.41 -17.40
C PRO A 157 4.88 -7.85 -17.32
N ALA A 158 6.20 -8.04 -17.18
CA ALA A 158 6.82 -9.35 -17.05
C ALA A 158 6.39 -10.09 -15.79
N ILE A 159 6.25 -9.39 -14.65
CA ILE A 159 5.76 -9.98 -13.40
C ILE A 159 4.32 -10.47 -13.56
N LEU A 160 3.43 -9.65 -14.13
CA LEU A 160 2.04 -10.09 -14.35
C LEU A 160 1.94 -11.24 -15.36
N ASN A 161 2.83 -11.30 -16.37
CA ASN A 161 2.90 -12.45 -17.27
C ASN A 161 3.33 -13.71 -16.51
N ALA A 162 4.35 -13.63 -15.66
CA ALA A 162 4.76 -14.74 -14.82
C ALA A 162 3.64 -15.21 -13.87
N VAL A 163 2.88 -14.29 -13.26
CA VAL A 163 1.70 -14.65 -12.46
C VAL A 163 0.66 -15.41 -13.29
N THR A 164 0.40 -14.94 -14.51
CA THR A 164 -0.58 -15.54 -15.41
C THR A 164 -0.16 -16.96 -15.82
N GLU A 165 1.12 -17.13 -16.19
CA GLU A 165 1.69 -18.42 -16.59
C GLU A 165 1.69 -19.45 -15.45
N ASN A 166 1.93 -19.00 -14.21
CA ASN A 166 2.01 -19.87 -13.03
C ASN A 166 0.70 -19.93 -12.22
N TRP A 167 -0.39 -19.29 -12.69
CA TRP A 167 -1.63 -19.18 -11.93
C TRP A 167 -2.24 -20.50 -11.48
N PRO A 168 -2.24 -21.60 -12.26
CA PRO A 168 -2.79 -22.86 -11.78
C PRO A 168 -2.21 -23.32 -10.44
N GLU A 169 -0.90 -23.18 -10.25
CA GLU A 169 -0.22 -23.54 -9.01
C GLU A 169 -0.40 -22.46 -7.92
N LEU A 170 -0.20 -21.19 -8.30
CA LEU A 170 -0.38 -20.04 -7.38
C LEU A 170 -1.82 -19.97 -6.83
N SER A 171 -2.82 -20.37 -7.60
CA SER A 171 -4.22 -20.38 -7.16
C SER A 171 -4.48 -21.39 -6.05
N GLN A 172 -3.76 -22.53 -6.05
CA GLN A 172 -3.83 -23.50 -4.98
C GLN A 172 -3.09 -22.98 -3.74
N GLU A 173 -1.90 -22.42 -3.91
CA GLU A 173 -1.15 -21.76 -2.82
C GLU A 173 -1.98 -20.65 -2.17
N TYR A 174 -2.66 -19.84 -2.97
CA TYR A 174 -3.54 -18.78 -2.51
C TYR A 174 -4.71 -19.32 -1.68
N LYS A 175 -5.39 -20.38 -2.15
CA LYS A 175 -6.46 -21.03 -1.38
C LYS A 175 -5.96 -21.60 -0.06
N ASP A 176 -4.79 -22.22 -0.07
CA ASP A 176 -4.19 -22.79 1.13
C ASP A 176 -3.83 -21.68 2.14
N LYS A 177 -3.29 -20.55 1.68
CA LYS A 177 -3.04 -19.35 2.50
C LYS A 177 -4.32 -18.80 3.11
N MET A 178 -5.40 -18.69 2.34
CA MET A 178 -6.71 -18.26 2.85
C MET A 178 -7.29 -19.22 3.89
N ALA A 179 -7.03 -20.53 3.77
CA ALA A 179 -7.51 -21.52 4.73
C ALA A 179 -6.67 -21.59 6.03
N ALA A 180 -5.38 -21.25 5.96
CA ALA A 180 -4.43 -21.37 7.09
C ALA A 180 -4.52 -20.25 8.14
N LEU A 181 -5.44 -19.29 7.98
CA LEU A 181 -5.59 -18.11 8.82
C LEU A 181 -5.83 -18.32 10.34
N PRO A 182 -6.14 -19.51 10.94
CA PRO A 182 -6.33 -19.58 12.39
C PRO A 182 -5.13 -20.02 13.25
N ILE A 183 -3.97 -20.43 12.72
CA ILE A 183 -2.94 -21.06 13.58
C ILE A 183 -1.51 -20.68 13.19
N THR A 184 -0.93 -19.68 13.86
CA THR A 184 0.53 -19.63 13.99
C THR A 184 0.96 -19.30 15.42
N ASN A 185 1.90 -20.10 15.93
CA ASN A 185 2.54 -19.88 17.21
C ASN A 185 3.39 -18.61 17.19
N ASP A 186 3.34 -17.87 18.30
CA ASP A 186 4.10 -16.66 18.55
C ASP A 186 5.61 -16.89 18.40
N ALA A 187 6.21 -16.26 17.38
CA ALA A 187 7.63 -15.99 17.36
C ALA A 187 7.84 -14.48 17.54
N PRO A 188 8.81 -14.04 18.36
CA PRO A 188 9.22 -12.64 18.35
C PRO A 188 9.93 -12.32 17.02
N SER A 189 9.40 -11.38 16.23
CA SER A 189 10.01 -10.98 14.94
C SER A 189 11.19 -10.02 15.10
N GLN A 190 11.34 -9.40 16.27
CA GLN A 190 12.31 -8.33 16.48
C GLN A 190 13.63 -8.80 17.05
N ILE A 191 14.70 -8.30 16.45
CA ILE A 191 16.06 -8.40 16.97
C ILE A 191 16.13 -7.53 18.23
N LYS A 192 16.26 -8.14 19.42
CA LYS A 192 16.46 -7.43 20.70
C LYS A 192 17.87 -6.84 20.87
N LYS A 193 18.73 -6.91 19.85
CA LYS A 193 20.18 -6.65 19.96
C LYS A 193 20.64 -5.71 18.84
N GLY A 194 21.36 -4.65 19.21
CA GLY A 194 21.97 -3.68 18.29
C GLY A 194 21.45 -2.26 18.51
N THR A 195 22.31 -1.27 18.29
CA THR A 195 21.90 0.14 18.31
C THR A 195 21.11 0.48 17.03
N MET A 196 20.34 1.57 17.03
CA MET A 196 19.70 2.07 15.80
C MET A 196 20.68 2.23 14.63
N THR A 197 21.87 2.73 14.91
CA THR A 197 22.93 2.91 13.90
C THR A 197 23.41 1.58 13.33
N ASP A 198 23.48 0.53 14.14
CA ASP A 198 23.87 -0.80 13.66
C ASP A 198 22.77 -1.41 12.78
N LEU A 199 21.51 -1.31 13.24
CA LEU A 199 20.35 -1.80 12.50
C LEU A 199 20.20 -1.10 11.14
N ALA A 200 20.42 0.22 11.09
CA ALA A 200 20.34 1.01 9.86
C ALA A 200 21.39 0.61 8.80
N LYS A 201 22.51 0.01 9.24
CA LYS A 201 23.61 -0.44 8.36
C LYS A 201 23.49 -1.90 7.93
N ILE A 202 22.49 -2.63 8.42
CA ILE A 202 22.26 -4.02 7.98
C ILE A 202 21.93 -3.99 6.50
N ALA A 203 22.84 -4.56 5.70
CA ALA A 203 22.66 -4.71 4.27
C ALA A 203 21.34 -5.44 4.00
N PHE A 204 20.54 -4.88 3.10
CA PHE A 204 19.29 -5.49 2.69
C PHE A 204 19.58 -6.85 2.05
N ARG A 205 18.91 -7.89 2.55
CA ARG A 205 18.92 -9.22 1.96
C ARG A 205 17.49 -9.68 1.87
N ALA A 206 16.99 -9.74 0.64
CA ALA A 206 15.70 -10.31 0.34
C ALA A 206 15.59 -11.73 0.94
N SER A 207 14.48 -12.01 1.63
CA SER A 207 14.20 -13.33 2.21
C SER A 207 13.90 -14.39 1.16
N SER A 208 13.58 -13.97 -0.06
CA SER A 208 13.18 -14.78 -1.22
C SER A 208 13.48 -14.04 -2.51
N SER A 209 13.56 -14.73 -3.66
CA SER A 209 13.66 -14.06 -4.97
C SER A 209 12.31 -13.51 -5.41
N VAL A 210 12.30 -12.50 -6.29
CA VAL A 210 11.07 -11.97 -6.92
C VAL A 210 10.22 -13.08 -7.56
N SER A 211 10.87 -14.04 -8.25
CA SER A 211 10.17 -15.17 -8.89
C SER A 211 9.53 -16.15 -7.90
N SER A 212 10.00 -16.20 -6.65
CA SER A 212 9.43 -17.05 -5.59
C SER A 212 8.42 -16.33 -4.72
N ASP A 213 8.19 -15.04 -4.95
CA ASP A 213 7.27 -14.19 -4.18
C ASP A 213 6.44 -13.31 -5.13
N LEU A 214 5.74 -13.97 -6.06
CA LEU A 214 5.01 -13.30 -7.13
C LEU A 214 3.80 -12.49 -6.63
N PHE A 215 3.20 -12.86 -5.49
CA PHE A 215 2.10 -12.09 -4.89
C PHE A 215 2.54 -10.69 -4.46
N ASN A 216 3.62 -10.60 -3.68
CA ASN A 216 4.17 -9.29 -3.31
C ASN A 216 4.73 -8.56 -4.55
N ALA A 217 5.38 -9.29 -5.46
CA ALA A 217 5.92 -8.68 -6.68
C ALA A 217 4.85 -8.08 -7.59
N MET A 218 3.63 -8.63 -7.59
CA MET A 218 2.52 -8.11 -8.39
C MET A 218 1.77 -6.94 -7.75
N SER A 219 2.16 -6.52 -6.53
CA SER A 219 1.51 -5.44 -5.80
C SER A 219 1.52 -4.13 -6.60
N ILE A 220 0.39 -3.43 -6.63
CA ILE A 220 0.28 -2.12 -7.29
C ILE A 220 0.92 -1.05 -6.41
N ALA A 221 2.10 -0.57 -6.81
CA ALA A 221 2.79 0.53 -6.15
C ALA A 221 2.95 1.71 -7.11
N PHE A 222 2.78 2.93 -6.61
CA PHE A 222 2.77 4.12 -7.45
C PHE A 222 3.06 5.40 -6.66
N VAL A 223 3.43 6.46 -7.39
CA VAL A 223 3.39 7.83 -6.87
C VAL A 223 2.07 8.47 -7.29
N LEU A 224 1.28 8.92 -6.32
CA LEU A 224 0.12 9.78 -6.55
C LEU A 224 0.56 11.24 -6.46
N ARG A 225 0.28 12.03 -7.49
CA ARG A 225 0.39 13.49 -7.46
C ARG A 225 -0.98 14.09 -7.65
N THR A 226 -1.36 14.92 -6.70
CA THR A 226 -2.58 15.72 -6.66
C THR A 226 -2.20 17.21 -6.80
N PRO A 227 -3.14 18.14 -6.94
CA PRO A 227 -2.80 19.56 -7.05
C PRO A 227 -1.97 20.12 -5.90
N ASP A 228 -2.10 19.56 -4.69
CA ASP A 228 -1.45 20.07 -3.47
C ASP A 228 -0.49 19.08 -2.80
N LEU A 229 -0.55 17.77 -3.13
CA LEU A 229 0.29 16.73 -2.51
C LEU A 229 0.86 15.69 -3.46
N SER A 230 2.01 15.15 -3.07
CA SER A 230 2.65 13.98 -3.66
C SER A 230 2.87 12.86 -2.64
N ILE A 231 2.40 11.65 -2.95
CA ILE A 231 2.37 10.51 -2.02
C ILE A 231 2.94 9.28 -2.71
N LEU A 232 3.97 8.67 -2.14
CA LEU A 232 4.48 7.35 -2.56
C LEU A 232 3.74 6.25 -1.80
N LEU A 233 2.99 5.42 -2.54
CA LEU A 233 2.22 4.29 -2.02
C LEU A 233 2.89 2.99 -2.48
N LEU A 234 3.54 2.28 -1.55
CA LEU A 234 4.37 1.12 -1.88
C LEU A 234 3.64 -0.23 -1.80
N ALA A 235 2.40 -0.26 -1.27
CA ALA A 235 1.66 -1.50 -1.00
C ALA A 235 2.59 -2.54 -0.32
N ASP A 236 2.53 -3.80 -0.75
CA ASP A 236 3.42 -4.87 -0.29
C ASP A 236 4.54 -5.18 -1.29
N SER A 237 4.81 -4.22 -2.17
CA SER A 237 5.68 -4.42 -3.31
C SER A 237 7.12 -4.75 -2.93
N ARG A 238 7.76 -5.53 -3.79
CA ARG A 238 9.16 -5.93 -3.66
C ARG A 238 10.09 -4.73 -3.91
N PRO A 239 11.03 -4.41 -2.99
CA PRO A 239 11.91 -3.25 -3.15
C PRO A 239 12.81 -3.35 -4.38
N GLU A 240 13.11 -4.56 -4.86
CA GLU A 240 13.84 -4.79 -6.09
C GLU A 240 13.09 -4.24 -7.32
N VAL A 241 11.77 -4.46 -7.38
CA VAL A 241 10.92 -3.98 -8.47
C VAL A 241 10.79 -2.46 -8.43
N ILE A 242 10.62 -1.90 -7.23
CA ILE A 242 10.58 -0.45 -7.02
C ILE A 242 11.90 0.20 -7.47
N LYS A 243 13.04 -0.37 -7.07
CA LYS A 243 14.36 0.11 -7.46
C LYS A 243 14.52 0.16 -8.98
N GLU A 244 14.20 -0.93 -9.67
CA GLU A 244 14.28 -1.00 -11.13
C GLU A 244 13.38 0.05 -11.80
N SER A 245 12.17 0.23 -11.29
CA SER A 245 11.23 1.24 -11.80
C SER A 245 11.72 2.67 -11.58
N LEU A 246 12.26 2.98 -10.40
CA LEU A 246 12.83 4.30 -10.11
C LEU A 246 14.01 4.61 -11.03
N VAL A 247 14.92 3.65 -11.24
CA VAL A 247 16.04 3.80 -12.18
C VAL A 247 15.54 4.02 -13.61
N ALA A 248 14.53 3.26 -14.05
CA ALA A 248 13.94 3.41 -15.38
C ALA A 248 13.26 4.77 -15.59
N LEU A 249 12.85 5.46 -14.51
CA LEU A 249 12.30 6.81 -14.52
C LEU A 249 13.39 7.90 -14.40
N GLY A 250 14.66 7.51 -14.32
CA GLY A 250 15.80 8.41 -14.20
C GLY A 250 16.08 8.87 -12.77
N TYR A 251 15.39 8.33 -11.76
CA TYR A 251 15.72 8.59 -10.38
C TYR A 251 17.01 7.88 -9.98
N ASN A 252 17.78 8.51 -9.11
CA ASN A 252 19.05 7.99 -8.62
C ASN A 252 19.39 8.57 -7.24
N GLU A 253 20.40 8.00 -6.61
CA GLU A 253 20.81 8.32 -5.24
C GLU A 253 21.60 9.64 -5.08
N THR A 254 21.85 10.37 -6.18
CA THR A 254 22.73 11.56 -6.17
C THR A 254 21.98 12.85 -6.51
N HIS A 255 21.67 13.08 -7.78
CA HIS A 255 21.22 14.37 -8.30
C HIS A 255 19.72 14.42 -8.57
N ASN A 256 19.06 13.25 -8.69
CA ASN A 256 17.65 13.18 -9.05
C ASN A 256 16.91 12.15 -8.17
N ARG A 257 16.70 12.48 -6.90
CA ARG A 257 15.89 11.66 -5.99
C ARG A 257 14.41 11.95 -6.23
N LEU A 258 13.56 10.93 -6.10
CA LEU A 258 12.12 11.08 -6.08
C LEU A 258 11.72 11.84 -4.82
N LYS A 259 11.26 13.08 -4.99
CA LYS A 259 10.76 13.92 -3.89
C LYS A 259 9.26 13.72 -3.73
N VAL A 260 8.83 13.34 -2.54
CA VAL A 260 7.40 13.18 -2.20
C VAL A 260 7.11 13.71 -0.80
N ASP A 261 5.91 14.26 -0.61
CA ASP A 261 5.47 14.79 0.68
C ASP A 261 5.30 13.67 1.70
N TYR A 262 4.73 12.54 1.29
CA TYR A 262 4.47 11.38 2.15
C TYR A 262 4.91 10.07 1.50
N VAL A 263 5.32 9.12 2.35
CA VAL A 263 5.55 7.72 1.97
C VAL A 263 4.69 6.83 2.87
N LYS A 264 3.73 6.10 2.28
CA LYS A 264 3.15 4.93 2.97
C LYS A 264 4.17 3.80 2.89
N VAL A 265 4.70 3.44 4.04
CA VAL A 265 5.78 2.44 4.13
C VAL A 265 5.23 1.08 3.67
N SER A 266 6.05 0.35 2.90
CA SER A 266 5.64 -0.93 2.32
C SER A 266 5.37 -1.98 3.39
N HIS A 267 4.36 -2.84 3.16
CA HIS A 267 4.12 -4.06 3.93
C HIS A 267 4.13 -3.81 5.44
N HIS A 268 3.32 -2.84 5.86
CA HIS A 268 3.16 -2.42 7.26
C HIS A 268 4.44 -1.99 7.98
N GLY A 269 5.54 -1.74 7.26
CA GLY A 269 6.85 -1.47 7.84
C GLY A 269 7.75 -2.69 7.98
N SER A 270 7.57 -3.70 7.13
CA SER A 270 8.43 -4.88 7.05
C SER A 270 9.87 -4.52 6.66
N LYS A 271 10.84 -5.08 7.38
CA LYS A 271 12.26 -4.96 7.03
C LYS A 271 12.60 -5.63 5.69
N ASN A 272 11.79 -6.57 5.23
CA ASN A 272 11.99 -7.26 3.95
C ASN A 272 11.54 -6.40 2.75
N ASN A 273 10.89 -5.26 2.99
CA ASN A 273 10.39 -4.37 1.94
C ASN A 273 11.05 -2.98 1.96
N THR A 274 11.96 -2.72 2.91
CA THR A 274 12.59 -1.41 3.09
C THR A 274 14.08 -1.49 2.80
N SER A 275 14.48 -1.47 1.51
CA SER A 275 15.89 -1.54 1.11
C SER A 275 16.60 -0.17 1.18
N ILE A 276 17.91 -0.19 1.41
CA ILE A 276 18.73 1.03 1.44
C ILE A 276 18.74 1.70 0.07
N GLU A 277 18.78 0.92 -1.01
CA GLU A 277 18.84 1.43 -2.38
C GLU A 277 17.57 2.19 -2.78
N VAL A 278 16.40 1.78 -2.30
CA VAL A 278 15.17 2.55 -2.51
C VAL A 278 15.18 3.83 -1.66
N LEU A 279 15.60 3.75 -0.39
CA LEU A 279 15.70 4.93 0.49
C LEU A 279 16.71 5.97 -0.01
N ASP A 280 17.78 5.51 -0.66
CA ASP A 280 18.77 6.35 -1.33
C ASP A 280 18.14 7.18 -2.45
N MET A 281 17.19 6.61 -3.19
CA MET A 281 16.52 7.26 -4.32
C MET A 281 15.26 8.06 -3.94
N VAL A 282 14.72 7.90 -2.73
CA VAL A 282 13.50 8.57 -2.28
C VAL A 282 13.81 9.61 -1.22
N GLU A 283 13.37 10.85 -1.45
CA GLU A 283 13.46 11.95 -0.49
C GLU A 283 12.08 12.28 0.07
N SER A 284 11.85 11.91 1.32
CA SER A 284 10.69 12.30 2.09
C SER A 284 11.04 12.40 3.57
N TYR A 285 10.22 13.13 4.31
CA TYR A 285 10.36 13.32 5.75
C TYR A 285 9.10 12.91 6.52
N ASN A 286 8.07 12.41 5.84
CA ASN A 286 6.83 11.98 6.45
C ASN A 286 6.54 10.53 6.06
N PHE A 287 6.57 9.62 7.04
CA PHE A 287 6.40 8.18 6.82
C PHE A 287 5.17 7.69 7.56
N ILE A 288 4.29 6.99 6.84
CA ILE A 288 3.00 6.52 7.32
C ILE A 288 3.04 5.01 7.48
N PHE A 289 2.60 4.53 8.64
CA PHE A 289 2.44 3.13 8.98
C PHE A 289 0.97 2.83 9.21
N SER A 290 0.44 1.85 8.47
CA SER A 290 -0.91 1.33 8.62
C SER A 290 -0.83 -0.06 9.21
N THR A 291 -0.90 -0.17 10.54
CA THR A 291 -0.94 -1.46 11.26
C THR A 291 -1.14 -1.25 12.75
N ASN A 292 -1.77 -2.20 13.41
CA ASN A 292 -1.88 -2.28 14.86
C ASN A 292 -0.76 -3.10 15.53
N GLY A 293 0.31 -3.42 14.79
CA GLY A 293 1.43 -4.22 15.28
C GLY A 293 1.40 -5.68 14.84
N GLY A 294 0.27 -6.15 14.30
CA GLY A 294 0.11 -7.50 13.79
C GLY A 294 -0.03 -8.58 14.87
N SER A 295 -0.04 -9.85 14.46
CA SER A 295 -0.18 -11.01 15.36
C SER A 295 0.61 -12.22 14.87
N GLY A 296 0.87 -13.18 15.76
CA GLY A 296 1.58 -14.42 15.43
C GLY A 296 2.97 -14.15 14.86
N ARG A 297 3.18 -14.55 13.59
CA ARG A 297 4.45 -14.38 12.86
C ARG A 297 4.53 -13.08 12.05
N SER A 298 3.40 -12.43 11.77
CA SER A 298 3.33 -11.20 10.97
C SER A 298 3.25 -10.00 11.92
N LYS A 299 4.41 -9.60 12.45
CA LYS A 299 4.56 -8.52 13.44
C LYS A 299 5.35 -7.38 12.83
N HIS A 300 4.65 -6.32 12.47
CA HIS A 300 5.19 -5.12 11.83
C HIS A 300 4.62 -3.86 12.50
N PRO A 301 5.35 -2.74 12.54
CA PRO A 301 6.62 -2.49 11.85
C PRO A 301 7.83 -3.15 12.53
N ASP A 302 8.86 -3.41 11.74
CA ASP A 302 10.15 -3.86 12.25
C ASP A 302 10.96 -2.67 12.80
N ARG A 303 11.61 -2.86 13.96
CA ARG A 303 12.59 -1.91 14.49
C ARG A 303 13.71 -1.59 13.49
N GLU A 304 14.07 -2.55 12.64
CA GLU A 304 15.07 -2.36 11.58
C GLU A 304 14.60 -1.38 10.49
N THR A 305 13.32 -1.43 10.12
CA THR A 305 12.71 -0.44 9.21
C THR A 305 12.79 0.97 9.81
N ILE A 306 12.41 1.11 11.08
CA ILE A 306 12.54 2.39 11.80
C ILE A 306 13.99 2.88 11.79
N ALA A 307 14.94 2.00 12.10
CA ALA A 307 16.36 2.33 12.08
C ALA A 307 16.83 2.81 10.69
N ARG A 308 16.44 2.11 9.62
CA ARG A 308 16.76 2.49 8.25
C ARG A 308 16.20 3.86 7.87
N LEU A 309 15.01 4.23 8.33
CA LEU A 309 14.42 5.54 8.08
C LEU A 309 15.11 6.65 8.90
N LEU A 310 15.29 6.43 10.20
CA LEU A 310 15.75 7.45 11.13
C LEU A 310 17.28 7.67 11.08
N TYR A 311 18.06 6.62 10.85
CA TYR A 311 19.52 6.63 10.91
C TYR A 311 20.16 6.33 9.55
N HIS A 312 19.42 6.55 8.47
CA HIS A 312 19.94 6.41 7.11
C HIS A 312 21.21 7.26 6.91
N PRO A 313 22.33 6.72 6.38
CA PRO A 313 23.59 7.48 6.26
C PRO A 313 23.50 8.73 5.38
N LYS A 314 22.65 8.73 4.35
CA LYS A 314 22.44 9.89 3.45
C LYS A 314 21.37 10.87 3.93
N ARG A 315 20.89 10.74 5.17
CA ARG A 315 19.85 11.61 5.71
C ARG A 315 20.39 13.01 6.04
N ASP A 316 19.60 14.03 5.72
CA ASP A 316 19.80 15.39 6.23
C ASP A 316 19.23 15.53 7.66
N LEU A 317 20.10 15.64 8.66
CA LEU A 317 19.71 15.81 10.06
C LEU A 317 19.10 17.19 10.37
N ASN A 318 19.23 18.18 9.49
CA ASN A 318 18.53 19.46 9.65
C ASN A 318 17.03 19.35 9.33
N LYS A 319 16.62 18.25 8.69
CA LYS A 319 15.24 17.96 8.34
C LYS A 319 14.66 16.96 9.32
N ARG A 320 13.60 17.40 10.00
CA ARG A 320 12.90 16.60 11.00
C ARG A 320 12.08 15.51 10.31
N ILE A 321 12.28 14.24 10.70
CA ILE A 321 11.43 13.14 10.25
C ILE A 321 10.20 13.03 11.14
N LYS A 322 9.04 12.79 10.54
CA LYS A 322 7.77 12.53 11.18
C LYS A 322 7.30 11.12 10.85
N LEU A 323 7.03 10.33 11.88
CA LEU A 323 6.44 9.00 11.76
C LEU A 323 4.96 9.06 12.15
N TYR A 324 4.07 8.61 11.29
CA TYR A 324 2.63 8.60 11.51
C TYR A 324 2.14 7.17 11.67
N PHE A 325 1.53 6.85 12.82
CA PHE A 325 0.94 5.54 13.11
C PHE A 325 -0.58 5.71 13.25
N ASN A 326 -1.35 4.92 12.51
CA ASN A 326 -2.83 4.97 12.57
C ASN A 326 -3.43 4.30 13.82
N TYR A 327 -2.60 3.63 14.62
CA TYR A 327 -2.94 3.05 15.91
C TYR A 327 -2.10 3.68 17.04
N PRO A 328 -2.55 3.60 18.29
CA PRO A 328 -1.73 3.96 19.44
C PRO A 328 -0.43 3.17 19.46
N LEU A 329 0.69 3.83 19.72
CA LEU A 329 2.01 3.19 19.75
C LEU A 329 2.07 2.10 20.82
N SER A 330 1.32 2.24 21.92
CA SER A 330 1.18 1.22 22.96
C SER A 330 0.55 -0.07 22.45
N GLU A 331 -0.40 0.00 21.52
CA GLU A 331 -1.01 -1.19 20.91
C GLU A 331 -0.01 -1.88 19.98
N ILE A 332 0.64 -1.10 19.11
CA ILE A 332 1.64 -1.60 18.17
C ILE A 332 2.79 -2.30 18.91
N THR A 333 3.38 -1.62 19.89
CA THR A 333 4.54 -2.14 20.62
C THR A 333 4.22 -3.30 21.54
N ALA A 334 2.95 -3.53 21.91
CA ALA A 334 2.53 -4.70 22.67
C ALA A 334 2.72 -6.00 21.88
N THR A 335 2.62 -5.94 20.54
CA THR A 335 2.76 -7.11 19.65
C THR A 335 4.07 -7.10 18.89
N SER A 336 4.44 -5.96 18.27
CA SER A 336 5.67 -5.86 17.49
C SER A 336 6.90 -5.83 18.39
N GLY A 337 6.81 -5.23 19.57
CA GLY A 337 7.96 -4.91 20.42
C GLY A 337 8.45 -3.47 20.23
N LEU A 338 9.53 -3.10 20.93
CA LEU A 338 10.04 -1.73 21.00
C LEU A 338 10.53 -1.21 19.64
N LEU A 339 9.89 -0.15 19.13
CA LEU A 339 10.26 0.49 17.86
C LEU A 339 11.42 1.49 17.98
N PHE A 340 11.41 2.31 19.04
CA PHE A 340 12.42 3.32 19.32
C PHE A 340 12.30 3.77 20.79
N THR A 341 13.33 4.40 21.31
CA THR A 341 13.30 5.12 22.59
C THR A 341 13.19 6.64 22.37
N ALA A 342 12.82 7.38 23.41
CA ALA A 342 12.77 8.85 23.35
C ALA A 342 14.14 9.47 23.01
N GLU A 343 15.22 8.89 23.53
CA GLU A 343 16.58 9.36 23.23
C GLU A 343 16.97 9.07 21.78
N GLU A 344 16.62 7.90 21.25
CA GLU A 344 16.86 7.57 19.83
C GLU A 344 16.12 8.53 18.89
N LEU A 345 14.84 8.85 19.17
CA LEU A 345 14.10 9.84 18.39
C LEU A 345 14.74 11.23 18.45
N LYS A 346 15.17 11.65 19.65
CA LYS A 346 15.82 12.94 19.86
C LYS A 346 17.14 13.03 19.10
N MET A 347 18.00 12.02 19.20
CA MET A 347 19.27 11.93 18.47
C MET A 347 19.04 11.95 16.95
N ALA A 348 17.96 11.32 16.50
CA ALA A 348 17.56 11.33 15.12
C ALA A 348 16.84 12.62 14.71
N ASN A 349 16.69 13.68 15.51
CA ASN A 349 15.84 14.83 15.15
C ASN A 349 14.50 14.37 14.50
N ALA A 350 13.76 13.52 15.22
CA ALA A 350 12.54 12.92 14.74
C ALA A 350 11.41 13.10 15.76
N GLU A 351 10.18 12.99 15.27
CA GLU A 351 8.98 12.91 16.09
C GLU A 351 8.01 11.86 15.53
N TYR A 352 7.06 11.45 16.34
CA TYR A 352 6.00 10.56 15.91
C TYR A 352 4.64 11.11 16.34
N PHE A 353 3.63 10.66 15.62
CA PHE A 353 2.22 10.86 15.92
C PHE A 353 1.56 9.49 15.87
N ASP A 354 0.86 9.11 16.91
CA ASP A 354 0.12 7.85 16.98
C ASP A 354 -1.38 8.11 17.13
N ASP A 355 -2.16 7.07 16.87
CA ASP A 355 -3.63 7.15 16.81
C ASP A 355 -4.15 8.19 15.77
N ILE A 356 -3.38 8.43 14.70
CA ILE A 356 -3.73 9.40 13.66
C ILE A 356 -4.24 8.68 12.40
N CYS A 357 -5.55 8.79 12.16
CA CYS A 357 -6.19 8.19 10.98
C CYS A 357 -6.38 9.18 9.82
N LEU A 358 -6.05 10.46 9.98
CA LEU A 358 -6.17 11.49 8.94
C LEU A 358 -4.87 12.28 8.88
N VAL A 359 -4.24 12.27 7.72
CA VAL A 359 -3.05 13.05 7.42
C VAL A 359 -3.40 14.13 6.39
N PRO A 360 -2.88 15.38 6.57
CA PRO A 360 -3.08 16.49 5.65
C PRO A 360 -2.68 16.23 4.21
#